data_AF-A0A640Y2A0-F1
#
_entry.id   AF-A0A640Y2A0-F1
#
_cell.length_a   1.000
_cell.length_b   1.000
_cell.length_c   1.000
_cell.angle_alpha   90.00
_cell.angle_beta   90.00
_cell.angle_gamma   90.00
#
_symmetry.space_group_name_H-M   'P 1'
#
loop_
_entity.id
_entity.type
_entity.pdbx_description
1 polymer ?
#
loop_
_entity_poly.entity_id
_entity_poly.type
_entity_poly.pdbx_seq_one_letter_code
_entity_poly.pdbx_strand_id
1 'polypeptide(L)'
;MNDSGDGAGHHSYEEAVERLEAIIVRLDSGKAELRETLELCREGKGLVEYCRAELDAVSGELERLDLDELVRKLEAGASGEAAGPEDGG
;
A
#
# COMPACT_ATOMS: atom_id res chain seq x y z
N MET A 1 1.43 -17.32 13.97
CA MET A 1 2.66 -17.86 13.35
C MET A 1 2.34 -18.36 11.96
N ASN A 2 2.65 -17.58 10.92
CA ASN A 2 3.64 -17.99 9.92
C ASN A 2 4.07 -16.76 9.13
N ASP A 3 5.05 -16.05 9.71
CA ASP A 3 5.99 -15.24 8.95
C ASP A 3 6.92 -16.23 8.25
N SER A 4 6.79 -16.35 6.94
CA SER A 4 7.67 -17.18 6.12
C SER A 4 7.77 -16.52 4.75
N GLY A 5 8.47 -15.39 4.73
CA GLY A 5 9.01 -14.74 3.53
C GLY A 5 10.53 -14.75 3.63
N ASP A 6 11.14 -15.54 2.76
CA ASP A 6 12.58 -15.81 2.64
C ASP A 6 13.40 -14.52 2.39
N GLY A 7 14.59 -14.45 3.00
CA GLY A 7 15.38 -13.23 3.13
C GLY A 7 16.13 -12.79 1.87
N ALA A 8 15.98 -11.51 1.52
CA ALA A 8 16.97 -10.72 0.80
C ALA A 8 16.78 -9.22 1.08
N GLY A 9 17.29 -8.73 2.22
CA GLY A 9 17.58 -7.30 2.46
C GLY A 9 16.42 -6.30 2.49
N HIS A 10 15.17 -6.75 2.64
CA HIS A 10 14.00 -5.87 2.72
C HIS A 10 13.53 -5.76 4.18
N HIS A 11 13.61 -4.55 4.73
CA HIS A 11 12.93 -4.21 5.98
C HIS A 11 11.42 -4.32 5.78
N SER A 12 10.65 -4.81 6.75
CA SER A 12 9.19 -4.75 6.70
C SER A 12 8.68 -3.31 6.76
N TYR A 13 7.41 -3.06 6.41
CA TYR A 13 6.80 -1.73 6.56
C TYR A 13 6.93 -1.22 8.00
N GLU A 14 6.67 -2.07 8.98
CA GLU A 14 6.77 -1.73 10.40
C GLU A 14 8.21 -1.40 10.82
N GLU A 15 9.19 -2.18 10.38
CA GLU A 15 10.61 -1.90 10.64
C GLU A 15 11.06 -0.59 9.98
N ALA A 16 10.58 -0.32 8.77
CA ALA A 16 10.90 0.91 8.06
C ALA A 16 10.33 2.15 8.76
N VAL A 17 9.10 2.04 9.30
CA VAL A 17 8.49 3.10 10.12
C VAL A 17 9.25 3.30 11.43
N GLU A 18 9.57 2.22 12.15
CA GLU A 18 10.35 2.30 13.40
C GLU A 18 11.71 2.98 13.16
N ARG A 19 12.37 2.60 12.06
CA ARG A 19 13.64 3.23 11.69
C ARG A 19 13.49 4.70 11.35
N LEU A 20 12.43 5.08 10.63
CA LEU A 20 12.14 6.46 10.29
C LEU A 20 11.88 7.31 11.54
N GLU A 21 11.17 6.79 12.53
CA GLU A 21 10.96 7.44 13.82
C GLU A 21 12.28 7.66 14.57
N ALA A 22 13.16 6.65 14.59
CA ALA A 22 14.48 6.77 15.20
C ALA A 22 15.34 7.86 14.51
N ILE A 23 15.27 7.96 13.18
CA ILE A 23 15.93 9.01 12.40
C ILE A 23 15.38 10.39 12.78
N ILE A 24 14.05 10.54 12.87
CA ILE A 24 13.40 11.81 13.26
C ILE A 24 13.87 12.24 14.65
N VAL A 25 13.84 11.34 15.64
CA VAL A 25 14.31 11.62 17.00
C VAL A 25 15.78 12.05 16.99
N ARG A 26 16.62 11.41 16.18
CA ARG A 26 18.04 11.76 16.07
C ARG A 26 18.23 13.15 15.46
N LEU A 27 17.52 13.48 14.39
CA LEU A 27 17.61 14.77 13.72
C LEU A 27 17.05 15.91 14.60
N ASP A 28 15.91 15.69 15.25
CA ASP A 28 15.25 16.66 16.14
C ASP A 28 16.10 16.98 17.38
N SER A 29 16.96 16.04 17.81
CA SER A 29 17.92 16.30 18.88
C SER A 29 18.88 17.46 18.60
N GLY A 30 19.07 17.83 17.32
CA GLY A 30 20.00 18.89 16.89
C GLY A 30 21.48 18.59 17.17
N LYS A 31 21.80 17.38 17.63
CA LYS A 31 23.16 16.94 17.99
C LYS A 31 23.82 16.11 16.89
N ALA A 32 23.21 16.02 15.71
CA ALA A 32 23.77 15.31 14.58
C ALA A 32 24.75 16.20 13.84
N GLU A 33 25.95 15.70 13.58
CA GLU A 33 26.94 16.43 12.79
C GLU A 33 26.46 16.52 11.32
N LEU A 34 27.01 17.46 10.54
CA LEU A 34 26.57 17.68 9.15
C LEU A 34 26.60 16.41 8.29
N ARG A 35 27.68 15.63 8.40
CA ARG A 35 27.81 14.37 7.64
C ARG A 35 26.77 13.34 8.07
N GLU A 36 26.55 13.22 9.37
CA GLU A 36 25.54 12.31 9.93
C GLU A 36 24.13 12.71 9.49
N THR A 37 23.82 14.01 9.55
CA THR A 37 22.54 14.57 9.08
C THR A 37 22.29 14.22 7.62
N LEU A 38 23.30 14.33 6.76
CA LEU A 38 23.18 13.96 5.35
C LEU A 38 22.91 12.47 5.13
N GLU A 39 23.55 11.59 5.89
CA GLU A 39 23.28 10.15 5.82
C GLU A 39 21.88 9.81 6.33
N LEU A 40 21.49 10.37 7.48
CA LEU A 40 20.15 10.20 8.06
C LEU A 40 19.05 10.69 7.11
N CYS A 41 19.25 11.83 6.44
CA CYS A 41 18.32 12.33 5.43
C CYS A 41 18.23 11.41 4.19
N ARG A 42 19.36 10.87 3.73
CA ARG A 42 19.37 9.92 2.60
C ARG A 42 18.63 8.63 2.96
N GLU A 43 18.92 8.10 4.13
CA GLU A 43 18.26 6.89 4.65
C GLU A 43 16.76 7.13 4.83
N GLY A 44 16.37 8.21 5.50
CA GLY A 44 14.96 8.57 5.71
C GLY A 44 14.19 8.73 4.40
N LYS A 45 14.82 9.30 3.37
CA LYS A 45 14.21 9.36 2.03
C LYS A 45 13.93 7.96 1.47
N GLY A 46 14.89 7.05 1.54
CA GLY A 46 14.71 5.68 1.05
C GLY A 46 13.58 4.94 1.78
N LEU A 47 13.49 5.12 3.10
CA LEU A 47 12.42 4.53 3.90
C LEU A 47 11.04 5.08 3.53
N VAL A 48 10.91 6.40 3.32
CA VAL A 48 9.64 7.01 2.88
C VAL A 48 9.23 6.51 1.49
N GLU A 49 10.17 6.38 0.57
CA GLU A 49 9.92 5.83 -0.77
C GLU A 49 9.44 4.37 -0.69
N TYR A 50 10.06 3.56 0.17
CA TYR A 50 9.64 2.19 0.43
C TYR A 50 8.23 2.12 1.02
N CYS A 51 7.95 2.83 2.13
CA CYS A 51 6.63 2.84 2.76
C CYS A 51 5.53 3.28 1.79
N ARG A 52 5.82 4.27 0.93
CA ARG A 52 4.89 4.70 -0.11
C ARG A 52 4.61 3.58 -1.11
N ALA A 53 5.63 2.88 -1.59
CA ALA A 53 5.46 1.79 -2.55
C ALA A 53 4.58 0.66 -2.00
N GLU A 54 4.75 0.29 -0.73
CA GLU A 54 3.91 -0.69 -0.05
C GLU A 54 2.43 -0.23 0.01
N LEU A 55 2.19 1.04 0.39
CA LEU A 55 0.83 1.60 0.44
C LEU A 55 0.18 1.70 -0.95
N ASP A 56 0.96 2.05 -1.97
CA ASP A 56 0.49 2.13 -3.36
C ASP A 56 0.10 0.72 -3.87
N ALA A 57 0.87 -0.32 -3.52
CA ALA A 57 0.55 -1.70 -3.86
C ALA A 57 -0.76 -2.18 -3.23
N VAL A 58 -0.94 -1.93 -1.92
CA VAL A 58 -2.19 -2.27 -1.21
C VAL A 58 -3.38 -1.49 -1.78
N SER A 59 -3.21 -0.20 -2.09
CA SER A 59 -4.26 0.63 -2.66
C SER A 59 -4.71 0.11 -4.04
N GLY A 60 -3.77 -0.29 -4.90
CA GLY A 60 -4.08 -0.89 -6.20
C GLY A 60 -4.77 -2.25 -6.08
N GLU A 61 -4.44 -3.06 -5.07
CA GLU A 61 -5.15 -4.30 -4.78
C GLU A 61 -6.61 -4.05 -4.39
N LEU A 62 -6.88 -3.06 -3.55
CA LEU A 62 -8.23 -2.67 -3.14
C LEU A 62 -9.05 -2.13 -4.31
N GLU A 63 -8.46 -1.30 -5.17
CA GLU A 63 -9.14 -0.75 -6.35
C GLU A 63 -9.55 -1.85 -7.34
N ARG A 64 -8.70 -2.87 -7.53
CA ARG A 64 -9.05 -4.04 -8.35
C ARG A 64 -10.23 -4.82 -7.78
N LEU A 65 -10.25 -5.02 -6.46
CA LEU A 65 -11.36 -5.72 -5.79
C LEU A 65 -12.70 -4.99 -5.96
N ASP A 66 -12.69 -3.66 -5.82
CA ASP A 66 -13.90 -2.83 -6.01
C ASP A 66 -14.39 -2.89 -7.47
N LEU A 67 -13.46 -2.85 -8.44
CA LEU A 67 -13.79 -2.99 -9.85
C LEU A 67 -14.45 -4.34 -10.16
N ASP A 68 -13.92 -5.44 -9.63
CA ASP A 68 -14.50 -6.78 -9.80
C ASP A 68 -15.92 -6.86 -9.20
N GLU A 69 -16.15 -6.22 -8.05
CA GLU A 69 -17.48 -6.12 -7.44
C GLU A 69 -18.47 -5.34 -8.32
N LEU A 70 -18.03 -4.22 -8.90
CA LEU A 70 -18.85 -3.41 -9.81
C LEU A 70 -19.22 -4.17 -11.07
N VAL A 71 -18.27 -4.89 -11.69
CA VAL A 71 -18.53 -5.75 -12.86
C VAL A 71 -19.60 -6.79 -12.52
N ARG A 72 -19.47 -7.49 -11.39
CA ARG A 72 -20.45 -8.49 -10.95
C ARG A 72 -21.85 -7.90 -10.78
N LYS A 73 -21.96 -6.69 -10.22
CA LYS A 73 -23.26 -5.99 -10.07
C LYS A 73 -23.88 -5.65 -11.43
N LEU A 74 -23.08 -5.21 -12.39
CA LEU A 74 -23.55 -4.91 -13.75
C LEU A 74 -24.02 -6.17 -14.47
N GLU A 75 -23.27 -7.28 -14.39
CA GLU A 75 -23.66 -8.57 -14.97
C GLU A 75 -24.96 -9.13 -14.35
N ALA A 76 -25.10 -9.01 -13.04
CA ALA A 76 -26.31 -9.40 -12.33
C ALA A 76 -27.53 -8.55 -12.73
N GLY A 77 -27.33 -7.24 -12.92
CA GLY A 77 -28.36 -6.32 -13.41
C GLY A 77 -28.74 -6.59 -14.88
N ALA A 78 -27.76 -6.88 -15.73
CA ALA A 78 -27.99 -7.21 -17.14
C ALA A 78 -28.75 -8.55 -17.34
N SER A 79 -28.58 -9.51 -16.43
CA SER A 79 -29.34 -10.76 -16.44
C SER A 79 -30.78 -10.62 -15.92
N GLY A 80 -31.13 -9.49 -15.29
CA GLY A 80 -32.46 -9.24 -14.71
C GLY A 80 -33.49 -8.65 -15.67
N GLU A 81 -33.09 -8.13 -16.83
CA GLU A 81 -33.97 -7.35 -17.73
C GLU A 81 -34.47 -8.12 -18.97
N ALA A 82 -34.12 -9.41 -19.12
CA ALA A 82 -34.52 -10.25 -20.26
C ALA A 82 -35.76 -11.13 -20.01
N ALA A 83 -36.66 -10.74 -19.10
CA ALA A 83 -37.93 -11.42 -18.85
C ALA A 83 -39.10 -10.42 -18.83
N GLY A 84 -39.39 -9.82 -19.98
CA GLY A 84 -40.67 -9.15 -20.24
C GLY A 84 -41.68 -10.17 -20.80
N PRO A 85 -42.94 -10.17 -20.36
CA PRO A 85 -43.93 -11.14 -20.84
C PRO A 85 -44.33 -10.81 -22.28
N GLU A 86 -44.04 -11.70 -23.22
CA GLU A 86 -44.69 -11.72 -24.54
C GLU A 86 -46.19 -12.06 -24.36
N ASP A 87 -47.02 -11.02 -24.23
CA ASP A 87 -48.48 -11.09 -24.33
C ASP A 87 -48.90 -11.11 -25.80
N GLY A 88 -49.48 -12.24 -26.21
CA GLY A 88 -50.74 -12.31 -26.96
C GLY A 88 -50.81 -11.78 -28.40
N GLY A 89 -51.02 -12.72 -29.35
CA GLY A 89 -51.52 -12.43 -30.70
C GLY A 89 -51.54 -13.64 -31.61
#